data_AF-A0A7S9YZT4-F1
#
_entry.id   AF-A0A7S9YZT4-F1
#
_cell.length_a   1.000
_cell.length_b   1.000
_cell.length_c   1.000
_cell.angle_alpha   90.00
_cell.angle_beta   90.00
_cell.angle_gamma   90.00
#
_symmetry.space_group_name_H-M   'P 1'
#
loop_
_entity.id
_entity.type
_entity.pdbx_description
1 polymer ?
#
loop_
_entity_poly.entity_id
_entity_poly.type
_entity_poly.pdbx_seq_one_letter_code
_entity_poly.pdbx_strand_id
1 'polypeptide(L)'
;MRQAFRSSVIGLALLAAPAVHAQSVPDAARVAAARPVVDKIFPVGTYRRMMDGTLSKMMDSMMDGVMKMPIAQFARIGGVPQDKLAGLDETSMEQISAIIDPNFRERTKLGMDAMMASMVDMMDGFEPKVRDALTRAYARKFDGKQLGELESFFKTPTGDLYARESMMMFMDPEIMAEMQALMPEMMKKMPEMAAKAEAATKSLPPPRKIADLSQEERGKLAKLLGVKASDLKDGAATSDEGPN
;
A
#
# COMPACT_ATOMS: atom_id res chain seq x y z
N MET A 1 -16.22 27.93 -69.80
CA MET A 1 -15.14 27.10 -69.23
C MET A 1 -14.60 27.79 -67.99
N ARG A 2 -14.58 27.06 -66.86
CA ARG A 2 -13.64 27.13 -65.74
C ARG A 2 -13.52 28.41 -64.87
N GLN A 3 -13.81 28.19 -63.58
CA GLN A 3 -13.17 28.71 -62.35
C GLN A 3 -13.45 30.18 -61.97
N ALA A 4 -13.63 30.57 -60.69
CA ALA A 4 -13.62 29.85 -59.42
C ALA A 4 -14.29 30.74 -58.36
N PHE A 5 -15.19 30.18 -57.56
CA PHE A 5 -15.57 30.75 -56.27
C PHE A 5 -14.52 30.31 -55.23
N ARG A 6 -13.84 31.29 -54.65
CA ARG A 6 -13.01 31.11 -53.46
C ARG A 6 -13.93 30.92 -52.25
N SER A 7 -13.78 29.80 -51.54
CA SER A 7 -14.27 29.68 -50.17
C SER A 7 -13.19 29.07 -49.30
N SER A 8 -12.68 29.89 -48.38
CA SER A 8 -11.91 29.47 -47.22
C SER A 8 -12.71 28.47 -46.40
N VAL A 9 -12.05 27.38 -45.97
CA VAL A 9 -12.48 26.63 -44.80
C VAL A 9 -11.39 26.74 -43.76
N ILE A 10 -11.78 27.37 -42.66
CA ILE A 10 -11.08 27.53 -41.40
C ILE A 10 -10.78 26.14 -40.85
N GLY A 11 -9.50 25.85 -40.61
CA GLY A 11 -9.05 24.63 -39.95
C GLY A 11 -9.47 24.64 -38.49
N LEU A 12 -10.43 23.77 -38.13
CA LEU A 12 -10.79 23.47 -36.75
C LEU A 12 -9.71 22.51 -36.21
N ALA A 13 -8.79 23.04 -35.39
CA ALA A 13 -7.86 22.20 -34.64
C ALA A 13 -8.63 21.44 -33.55
N LEU A 14 -8.90 20.16 -33.80
CA LEU A 14 -9.36 19.24 -32.74
C LEU A 14 -8.21 19.05 -31.76
N LEU A 15 -8.40 19.46 -30.50
CA LEU A 15 -7.62 18.97 -29.38
C LEU A 15 -7.81 17.44 -29.30
N ALA A 16 -6.80 16.68 -29.69
CA ALA A 16 -6.74 15.26 -29.38
C ALA A 16 -6.55 15.10 -27.87
N ALA A 17 -7.58 14.64 -27.16
CA ALA A 17 -7.44 14.12 -25.81
C ALA A 17 -6.41 12.97 -25.82
N PRO A 18 -5.59 12.80 -24.77
CA PRO A 18 -4.65 11.69 -24.71
C PRO A 18 -5.45 10.39 -24.73
N ALA A 19 -5.27 9.60 -25.79
CA ALA A 19 -5.78 8.25 -25.85
C ALA A 19 -5.15 7.47 -24.69
N VAL A 20 -5.96 7.19 -23.66
CA VAL A 20 -5.70 6.10 -22.72
C VAL A 20 -5.46 4.90 -23.62
N HIS A 21 -4.19 4.46 -23.73
CA HIS A 21 -3.84 3.35 -24.59
C HIS A 21 -4.68 2.15 -24.15
N ALA A 22 -5.68 1.81 -24.95
CA ALA A 22 -6.38 0.55 -24.82
C ALA A 22 -5.29 -0.53 -24.93
N GLN A 23 -5.00 -1.19 -23.80
CA GLN A 23 -3.91 -2.16 -23.74
C GLN A 23 -4.24 -3.28 -24.71
N SER A 24 -3.51 -3.36 -25.83
CA SER A 24 -3.73 -4.40 -26.83
C SER A 24 -3.51 -5.76 -26.20
N VAL A 25 -4.44 -6.70 -26.41
CA VAL A 25 -4.26 -8.09 -26.02
C VAL A 25 -3.03 -8.64 -26.76
N PRO A 26 -2.00 -9.15 -26.06
CA PRO A 26 -0.82 -9.69 -26.71
C PRO A 26 -1.19 -10.96 -27.49
N ASP A 27 -0.55 -11.17 -28.64
CA ASP A 27 -0.79 -12.37 -29.44
C ASP A 27 -0.35 -13.65 -28.70
N ALA A 28 -0.94 -14.78 -29.09
CA ALA A 28 -0.73 -16.06 -28.41
C ALA A 28 0.74 -16.52 -28.44
N ALA A 29 1.48 -16.19 -29.50
CA ALA A 29 2.89 -16.57 -29.63
C ALA A 29 3.77 -15.78 -28.64
N ARG A 30 3.50 -14.49 -28.45
CA ARG A 30 4.17 -13.67 -27.42
C ARG A 30 3.83 -14.13 -26.01
N VAL A 31 2.58 -14.52 -25.75
CA VAL A 31 2.20 -15.10 -24.45
C VAL A 31 2.95 -16.40 -24.19
N ALA A 32 3.08 -17.27 -25.20
CA ALA A 32 3.84 -18.51 -25.09
C ALA A 32 5.34 -18.24 -24.81
N ALA A 33 5.95 -17.27 -25.50
CA ALA A 33 7.34 -16.89 -25.31
C ALA A 33 7.60 -16.22 -23.94
N ALA A 34 6.61 -15.52 -23.38
CA ALA A 34 6.74 -14.85 -22.08
C ALA A 34 6.63 -15.82 -20.89
N ARG A 35 6.00 -16.98 -21.07
CA ARG A 35 5.76 -17.95 -20.00
C ARG A 35 7.06 -18.45 -19.34
N PRO A 36 8.06 -18.97 -20.06
CA PRO A 36 9.29 -19.46 -19.44
C PRO A 36 10.10 -18.35 -18.73
N VAL A 37 9.97 -17.09 -19.20
CA VAL A 37 10.57 -15.92 -18.53
C VAL A 37 9.91 -15.69 -17.18
N VAL A 38 8.57 -15.68 -17.14
CA VAL A 38 7.81 -15.49 -15.90
C VAL A 38 7.97 -16.67 -14.95
N ASP A 39 8.10 -17.90 -15.44
CA ASP A 39 8.33 -19.07 -14.59
C ASP A 39 9.63 -18.96 -13.77
N LYS A 40 10.62 -18.21 -14.26
CA LYS A 40 11.88 -17.92 -13.56
C LYS A 40 11.78 -16.80 -12.54
N ILE A 41 11.06 -15.73 -12.89
CA ILE A 41 10.88 -14.54 -12.04
C ILE A 41 9.89 -14.81 -10.92
N PHE A 42 8.81 -15.53 -11.24
CA PHE A 42 7.74 -15.88 -10.31
C PHE A 42 7.50 -17.40 -10.33
N PRO A 43 8.41 -18.18 -9.73
CA PRO A 43 8.24 -19.62 -9.58
C PRO A 43 6.98 -20.00 -8.82
N VAL A 44 6.61 -21.28 -8.89
CA VAL A 44 5.52 -21.80 -8.05
C VAL A 44 5.91 -21.72 -6.58
N GLY A 45 4.97 -21.31 -5.73
CA GLY A 45 5.16 -21.13 -4.29
C GLY A 45 5.97 -19.88 -3.94
N THR A 46 6.00 -18.88 -4.83
CA THR A 46 6.64 -17.58 -4.54
C THR A 46 5.98 -16.91 -3.36
N TYR A 47 4.64 -16.92 -3.27
CA TYR A 47 3.92 -16.29 -2.16
C TYR A 47 4.22 -16.95 -0.81
N ARG A 48 4.16 -18.28 -0.77
CA ARG A 48 4.57 -19.07 0.40
C ARG A 48 6.00 -18.75 0.84
N ARG A 49 6.97 -18.79 -0.07
CA ARG A 49 8.38 -18.49 0.25
C ARG A 49 8.57 -17.07 0.78
N MET A 50 7.87 -16.10 0.20
CA MET A 50 7.90 -14.70 0.63
C MET A 50 7.38 -14.54 2.07
N MET A 51 6.33 -15.29 2.44
CA MET A 51 5.70 -15.22 3.76
C MET A 51 6.42 -16.06 4.83
N ASP A 52 6.92 -17.25 4.49
CA ASP A 52 7.52 -18.17 5.46
C ASP A 52 8.85 -17.67 6.04
N GLY A 53 9.68 -17.00 5.24
CA GLY A 53 11.08 -16.71 5.61
C GLY A 53 11.29 -15.39 6.37
N THR A 54 10.95 -14.29 5.73
CA THR A 54 11.30 -12.93 6.21
C THR A 54 10.20 -12.36 7.10
N LEU A 55 8.94 -12.56 6.72
CA LEU A 55 7.80 -11.97 7.41
C LEU A 55 7.57 -12.59 8.79
N SER A 56 7.71 -13.92 8.92
CA SER A 56 7.58 -14.59 10.22
C SER A 56 8.56 -14.04 11.26
N LYS A 57 9.84 -13.91 10.91
CA LYS A 57 10.88 -13.39 11.82
C LYS A 57 10.64 -11.93 12.19
N MET A 58 10.21 -11.12 11.23
CA MET A 58 9.86 -9.73 11.48
C MET A 58 8.67 -9.62 12.44
N MET A 59 7.64 -10.45 12.26
CA MET A 59 6.49 -10.49 13.16
C MET A 59 6.84 -10.97 14.56
N ASP A 60 7.68 -12.01 14.68
CA ASP A 60 8.20 -12.46 15.97
C ASP A 60 8.95 -11.31 16.69
N SER A 61 9.83 -10.59 15.97
CA SER A 61 10.55 -9.44 16.52
C SER A 61 9.62 -8.29 16.94
N MET A 62 8.58 -8.01 16.15
CA MET A 62 7.58 -6.99 16.46
C MET A 62 6.76 -7.36 17.69
N MET A 63 6.31 -8.61 17.79
CA MET A 63 5.55 -9.11 18.93
C MET A 63 6.39 -9.03 20.21
N ASP A 64 7.66 -9.42 20.14
CA ASP A 64 8.58 -9.30 21.26
C ASP A 64 8.78 -7.84 21.69
N GLY A 65 8.86 -6.91 20.74
CA GLY A 65 8.93 -5.48 21.03
C GLY A 65 7.67 -4.94 21.73
N VAL A 66 6.49 -5.35 21.27
CA VAL A 66 5.19 -4.97 21.85
C VAL A 66 5.02 -5.53 23.26
N MET A 67 5.36 -6.80 23.48
CA MET A 67 5.18 -7.46 24.78
C MET A 67 6.10 -6.88 25.87
N LYS A 68 7.30 -6.45 25.49
CA LYS A 68 8.29 -5.82 26.38
C LYS A 68 8.03 -4.35 26.64
N MET A 69 7.13 -3.72 25.87
CA MET A 69 6.84 -2.30 26.02
C MET A 69 5.99 -2.04 27.28
N PRO A 70 6.35 -1.03 28.11
CA PRO A 70 5.55 -0.67 29.29
C PRO A 70 4.15 -0.17 28.92
N ILE A 71 3.16 -0.46 29.75
CA ILE A 71 1.77 -0.03 29.52
C ILE A 71 1.64 1.49 29.60
N ALA A 72 2.42 2.14 30.46
CA ALA A 72 2.50 3.60 30.50
C ALA A 72 2.96 4.20 29.16
N GLN A 73 3.77 3.48 28.38
CA GLN A 73 4.16 3.92 27.04
C GLN A 73 3.03 3.74 26.02
N PHE A 74 2.29 2.61 26.06
CA PHE A 74 1.09 2.43 25.24
C PHE A 74 0.01 3.47 25.55
N ALA A 75 -0.24 3.75 26.83
CA ALA A 75 -1.22 4.72 27.25
C ALA A 75 -0.84 6.15 26.84
N ARG A 76 0.45 6.50 26.86
CA ARG A 76 0.94 7.76 26.28
C ARG A 76 0.70 7.85 24.77
N ILE A 77 0.97 6.78 24.02
CA ILE A 77 0.66 6.72 22.57
C ILE A 77 -0.84 6.90 22.33
N GLY A 78 -1.68 6.35 23.21
CA GLY A 78 -3.14 6.51 23.18
C GLY A 78 -3.67 7.84 23.71
N GLY A 79 -2.80 8.80 24.08
CA GLY A 79 -3.18 10.14 24.53
C GLY A 79 -3.57 10.27 26.01
N VAL A 80 -3.21 9.30 26.85
CA VAL A 80 -3.46 9.38 28.30
C VAL A 80 -2.45 10.35 28.95
N PRO A 81 -2.91 11.35 29.72
CA PRO A 81 -2.04 12.29 30.42
C PRO A 81 -1.07 11.62 31.40
N GLN A 82 0.18 12.11 31.47
CA GLN A 82 1.27 11.50 32.24
C GLN A 82 0.99 11.43 33.74
N ASP A 83 0.22 12.36 34.29
CA ASP A 83 -0.21 12.39 35.71
C ASP A 83 -1.13 11.22 36.06
N LYS A 84 -1.83 10.64 35.07
CA LYS A 84 -2.69 9.46 35.23
C LYS A 84 -1.96 8.14 35.08
N LEU A 85 -0.68 8.18 34.70
CA LEU A 85 0.14 6.99 34.43
C LEU A 85 1.17 6.72 35.53
N ALA A 86 1.24 7.59 36.54
CA ALA A 86 2.14 7.45 37.68
C ALA A 86 1.95 6.09 38.36
N GLY A 87 3.00 5.26 38.36
CA GLY A 87 3.02 3.92 38.96
C GLY A 87 2.80 2.76 37.98
N LEU A 88 2.56 3.03 36.69
CA LEU A 88 2.41 2.00 35.64
C LEU A 88 3.69 1.82 34.78
N ASP A 89 4.76 2.55 35.10
CA ASP A 89 5.96 2.65 34.26
C ASP A 89 6.74 1.34 34.15
N GLU A 90 6.65 0.48 35.16
CA GLU A 90 7.32 -0.84 35.19
C GLU A 90 6.39 -2.00 34.78
N THR A 91 5.07 -1.75 34.67
CA THR A 91 4.10 -2.80 34.34
C THR A 91 4.07 -3.03 32.83
N SER A 92 4.50 -4.21 32.39
CA SER A 92 4.44 -4.61 30.97
C SER A 92 3.17 -5.40 30.64
N MET A 93 2.82 -5.44 29.37
CA MET A 93 1.73 -6.31 28.88
C MET A 93 2.01 -7.78 29.18
N GLU A 94 3.28 -8.21 29.14
CA GLU A 94 3.70 -9.57 29.51
C GLU A 94 3.32 -9.92 30.95
N GLN A 95 3.58 -9.04 31.91
CA GLN A 95 3.26 -9.28 33.33
C GLN A 95 1.76 -9.38 33.60
N ILE A 96 0.95 -8.52 32.97
CA ILE A 96 -0.53 -8.61 33.10
C ILE A 96 -1.04 -9.88 32.43
N SER A 97 -0.54 -10.18 31.23
CA SER A 97 -0.97 -11.36 30.48
C SER A 97 -0.67 -12.66 31.20
N ALA A 98 0.48 -12.77 31.89
CA ALA A 98 0.85 -13.94 32.67
C ALA A 98 -0.09 -14.23 33.85
N ILE A 99 -0.78 -13.22 34.38
CA ILE A 99 -1.78 -13.36 35.45
C ILE A 99 -3.12 -13.86 34.90
N ILE A 100 -3.55 -13.35 33.74
CA ILE A 100 -4.87 -13.63 33.14
C ILE A 100 -4.85 -14.95 32.35
N ASP A 101 -3.79 -15.18 31.59
CA ASP A 101 -3.58 -16.38 30.78
C ASP A 101 -2.09 -16.75 30.82
N PRO A 102 -1.70 -17.72 31.67
CA PRO A 102 -0.31 -18.17 31.76
C PRO A 102 0.29 -18.62 30.42
N ASN A 103 -0.56 -18.99 29.45
CA ASN A 103 -0.17 -19.39 28.11
C ASN A 103 -0.44 -18.30 27.05
N PHE A 104 -0.66 -17.04 27.45
CA PHE A 104 -1.04 -15.95 26.53
C PHE A 104 -0.07 -15.83 25.35
N ARG A 105 1.23 -15.92 25.61
CA ARG A 105 2.26 -15.81 24.57
C ARG A 105 2.18 -16.97 23.58
N GLU A 106 2.05 -18.19 24.07
CA GLU A 106 1.91 -19.38 23.23
C GLU A 106 0.60 -19.35 22.43
N ARG A 107 -0.52 -18.99 23.08
CA ARG A 107 -1.82 -18.84 22.42
C ARG A 107 -1.79 -17.78 21.34
N THR A 108 -1.17 -16.64 21.63
CA THR A 108 -1.03 -15.54 20.67
C THR A 108 -0.18 -15.98 19.49
N LYS A 109 0.97 -16.63 19.73
CA LYS A 109 1.82 -17.16 18.67
C LYS A 109 1.07 -18.17 17.80
N LEU A 110 0.46 -19.19 18.39
CA LEU A 110 -0.30 -20.22 17.66
C LEU A 110 -1.46 -19.61 16.87
N GLY A 111 -2.16 -18.62 17.43
CA GLY A 111 -3.22 -17.89 16.75
C GLY A 111 -2.70 -17.10 15.55
N MET A 112 -1.57 -16.41 15.69
CA MET A 112 -0.93 -15.68 14.59
C MET A 112 -0.40 -16.63 13.52
N ASP A 113 0.27 -17.71 13.89
CA ASP A 113 0.79 -18.71 12.97
C ASP A 113 -0.36 -19.35 12.17
N ALA A 114 -1.48 -19.67 12.80
CA ALA A 114 -2.67 -20.20 12.12
C ALA A 114 -3.32 -19.19 11.17
N MET A 115 -3.40 -17.91 11.57
CA MET A 115 -3.90 -16.83 10.72
C MET A 115 -2.99 -16.63 9.50
N MET A 116 -1.68 -16.66 9.70
CA MET A 116 -0.70 -16.52 8.62
C MET A 116 -0.74 -17.71 7.66
N ALA A 117 -0.82 -18.95 8.18
CA ALA A 117 -1.00 -20.14 7.36
C ALA A 117 -2.25 -20.03 6.48
N SER A 118 -3.36 -19.55 7.05
CA SER A 118 -4.62 -19.33 6.30
C SER A 118 -4.45 -18.28 5.19
N MET A 119 -3.68 -17.22 5.45
CA MET A 119 -3.35 -16.20 4.44
C MET A 119 -2.47 -16.77 3.32
N VAL A 120 -1.47 -17.58 3.66
CA VAL A 120 -0.61 -18.27 2.69
C VAL A 120 -1.44 -19.18 1.79
N ASP A 121 -2.33 -20.00 2.37
CA ASP A 121 -3.18 -20.90 1.59
C ASP A 121 -4.12 -20.14 0.66
N MET A 122 -4.66 -19.01 1.10
CA MET A 122 -5.43 -18.12 0.24
C MET A 122 -4.58 -17.59 -0.92
N MET A 123 -3.38 -17.07 -0.65
CA MET A 123 -2.48 -16.51 -1.67
C MET A 123 -1.98 -17.57 -2.66
N ASP A 124 -1.68 -18.77 -2.19
CA ASP A 124 -1.32 -19.92 -3.03
C ASP A 124 -2.45 -20.24 -4.01
N GLY A 125 -3.72 -20.13 -3.59
CA GLY A 125 -4.88 -20.27 -4.47
C GLY A 125 -5.00 -19.16 -5.53
N PHE A 126 -4.49 -17.96 -5.25
CA PHE A 126 -4.45 -16.84 -6.21
C PHE A 126 -3.22 -16.89 -7.13
N GLU A 127 -2.15 -17.56 -6.71
CA GLU A 127 -0.86 -17.59 -7.40
C GLU A 127 -0.97 -17.90 -8.91
N PRO A 128 -1.71 -18.94 -9.34
CA PRO A 128 -1.81 -19.27 -10.77
C PRO A 128 -2.38 -18.12 -11.61
N LYS A 129 -3.38 -17.41 -11.07
CA LYS A 129 -4.02 -16.26 -11.76
C LYS A 129 -3.06 -15.08 -11.89
N VAL A 130 -2.26 -14.84 -10.85
CA VAL A 130 -1.23 -13.79 -10.86
C VAL A 130 -0.15 -14.13 -11.89
N ARG A 131 0.33 -15.37 -11.92
CA ARG A 131 1.32 -15.84 -12.89
C ARG A 131 0.82 -15.67 -14.32
N ASP A 132 -0.42 -16.09 -14.60
CA ASP A 132 -1.03 -15.89 -15.92
C ASP A 132 -1.17 -14.39 -16.29
N ALA A 133 -1.54 -13.54 -15.34
CA ALA A 133 -1.62 -12.09 -15.55
C ALA A 133 -0.23 -11.48 -15.82
N LEU A 134 0.79 -11.92 -15.09
CA LEU A 134 2.17 -11.50 -15.26
C LEU A 134 2.73 -11.94 -16.61
N THR A 135 2.46 -13.17 -17.05
CA THR A 135 2.81 -13.65 -18.40
C THR A 135 2.22 -12.74 -19.48
N ARG A 136 0.93 -12.38 -19.36
CA ARG A 136 0.30 -11.44 -20.30
C ARG A 136 0.92 -10.04 -20.22
N ALA A 137 1.32 -9.58 -19.03
CA ALA A 137 1.98 -8.29 -18.87
C ALA A 137 3.36 -8.26 -19.54
N TYR A 138 4.16 -9.32 -19.39
CA TYR A 138 5.45 -9.48 -20.06
C TYR A 138 5.29 -9.54 -21.59
N ALA A 139 4.31 -10.31 -22.08
CA ALA A 139 4.02 -10.41 -23.50
C ALA A 139 3.57 -9.08 -24.14
N ARG A 140 3.02 -8.14 -23.35
CA ARG A 140 2.72 -6.77 -23.83
C ARG A 140 3.93 -5.86 -23.80
N LYS A 141 4.82 -6.02 -22.81
CA LYS A 141 5.96 -5.12 -22.57
C LYS A 141 7.18 -5.45 -23.42
N PHE A 142 7.38 -6.72 -23.74
CA PHE A 142 8.56 -7.22 -24.45
C PHE A 142 8.16 -7.89 -25.76
N ASP A 143 8.95 -7.65 -26.80
CA ASP A 143 8.82 -8.39 -28.06
C ASP A 143 9.42 -9.81 -27.97
N GLY A 144 9.22 -10.62 -29.01
CA GLY A 144 9.71 -12.00 -29.02
C GLY A 144 11.23 -12.13 -28.90
N LYS A 145 12.01 -11.17 -29.44
CA LYS A 145 13.47 -11.18 -29.37
C LYS A 145 13.92 -10.90 -27.93
N GLN A 146 13.35 -9.87 -27.31
CA GLN A 146 13.64 -9.50 -25.92
C GLN A 146 13.25 -10.62 -24.95
N LEU A 147 12.11 -11.29 -25.17
CA LEU A 147 11.70 -12.43 -24.36
C LEU A 147 12.70 -13.61 -24.48
N GLY A 148 13.20 -13.89 -25.69
CA GLY A 148 14.21 -14.92 -25.91
C GLY A 148 15.58 -14.57 -25.29
N GLU A 149 15.97 -13.30 -25.29
CA GLU A 149 17.17 -12.81 -24.60
C GLU A 149 17.06 -12.97 -23.08
N LEU A 150 15.92 -12.57 -22.50
CA LEU A 150 15.64 -12.76 -21.07
C LEU A 150 15.64 -14.23 -20.68
N GLU A 151 15.00 -15.09 -21.48
CA GLU A 151 15.00 -16.53 -21.25
C GLU A 151 16.42 -17.11 -21.29
N SER A 152 17.23 -16.69 -22.26
CA SER A 152 18.62 -17.13 -22.40
C SER A 152 19.47 -16.68 -21.21
N PHE A 153 19.29 -15.44 -20.74
CA PHE A 153 19.96 -14.93 -19.55
C PHE A 153 19.54 -15.72 -18.30
N PHE A 154 18.25 -15.97 -18.09
CA PHE A 154 17.74 -16.71 -16.93
C PHE A 154 18.07 -18.22 -16.96
N LYS A 155 18.60 -18.74 -18.07
CA LYS A 155 19.20 -20.08 -18.12
C LYS A 155 20.63 -20.12 -17.58
N THR A 156 21.31 -18.97 -17.46
CA THR A 156 22.62 -18.89 -16.81
C THR A 156 22.48 -19.01 -15.29
N PRO A 157 23.49 -19.52 -14.55
CA PRO A 157 23.44 -19.57 -13.09
C PRO A 157 23.18 -18.21 -12.43
N THR A 158 23.79 -17.15 -12.96
CA THR A 158 23.61 -15.78 -12.46
C THR A 158 22.21 -15.24 -12.77
N GLY A 159 21.72 -15.43 -13.99
CA GLY A 159 20.39 -14.95 -14.36
C GLY A 159 19.27 -15.70 -13.65
N ASP A 160 19.44 -17.00 -13.40
CA ASP A 160 18.52 -17.82 -12.63
C ASP A 160 18.44 -17.37 -11.16
N LEU A 161 19.59 -17.03 -10.55
CA LEU A 161 19.62 -16.41 -9.22
C LEU A 161 18.96 -15.04 -9.23
N TYR A 162 19.35 -14.16 -10.16
CA TYR A 162 18.81 -12.82 -10.27
C TYR A 162 17.27 -12.82 -10.44
N ALA A 163 16.74 -13.67 -11.31
CA ALA A 163 15.30 -13.77 -11.53
C ALA A 163 14.54 -14.10 -10.23
N ARG A 164 15.05 -15.05 -9.44
CA ARG A 164 14.45 -15.46 -8.17
C ARG A 164 14.56 -14.42 -7.05
N GLU A 165 15.71 -13.76 -6.96
CA GLU A 165 16.01 -12.85 -5.84
C GLU A 165 15.56 -11.41 -6.10
N SER A 166 15.46 -10.98 -7.35
CA SER A 166 15.20 -9.57 -7.71
C SER A 166 13.94 -8.98 -7.10
N MET A 167 12.85 -9.75 -6.99
CA MET A 167 11.62 -9.31 -6.34
C MET A 167 11.75 -9.29 -4.82
N MET A 168 12.49 -10.23 -4.24
CA MET A 168 12.71 -10.35 -2.80
C MET A 168 13.67 -9.28 -2.27
N MET A 169 14.49 -8.68 -3.13
CA MET A 169 15.47 -7.67 -2.75
C MET A 169 14.83 -6.45 -2.07
N PHE A 170 13.61 -6.05 -2.43
CA PHE A 170 12.90 -4.97 -1.72
C PHE A 170 12.47 -5.34 -0.29
N MET A 171 12.43 -6.63 0.03
CA MET A 171 12.18 -7.16 1.37
C MET A 171 13.49 -7.51 2.08
N ASP A 172 14.63 -7.12 1.53
CA ASP A 172 15.92 -7.29 2.17
C ASP A 172 15.95 -6.55 3.53
N PRO A 173 16.44 -7.19 4.61
CA PRO A 173 16.47 -6.57 5.93
C PRO A 173 17.22 -5.24 5.98
N GLU A 174 18.27 -5.05 5.18
CA GLU A 174 19.03 -3.79 5.15
C GLU A 174 18.21 -2.68 4.52
N ILE A 175 17.50 -2.96 3.41
CA ILE A 175 16.59 -1.99 2.78
C ILE A 175 15.45 -1.62 3.72
N MET A 176 14.86 -2.61 4.38
CA MET A 176 13.77 -2.39 5.34
C MET A 176 14.23 -1.57 6.55
N ALA A 177 15.44 -1.81 7.05
CA ALA A 177 16.02 -1.04 8.14
C ALA A 177 16.20 0.44 7.77
N GLU A 178 16.69 0.73 6.56
CA GLU A 178 16.80 2.10 6.05
C GLU A 178 15.42 2.78 5.91
N MET A 179 14.42 2.06 5.41
CA MET A 179 13.05 2.57 5.36
C MET A 179 12.50 2.88 6.76
N GLN A 180 12.80 2.04 7.76
CA GLN A 180 12.39 2.28 9.14
C GLN A 180 13.13 3.48 9.75
N ALA A 181 14.40 3.67 9.41
CA ALA A 181 15.20 4.83 9.82
C ALA A 181 14.70 6.15 9.20
N LEU A 182 13.97 6.10 8.08
CA LEU A 182 13.38 7.28 7.44
C LEU A 182 12.14 7.81 8.20
N MET A 183 11.42 6.94 8.92
CA MET A 183 10.15 7.30 9.58
C MET A 183 10.28 8.47 10.58
N PRO A 184 11.30 8.53 11.46
CA PRO A 184 11.52 9.68 12.34
C PRO A 184 11.77 10.98 11.58
N GLU A 185 12.54 10.95 10.48
CA GLU A 185 12.82 12.13 9.67
C GLU A 185 11.57 12.64 8.97
N MET A 186 10.70 11.73 8.49
CA MET A 186 9.40 12.11 7.95
C MET A 186 8.54 12.81 9.02
N MET A 187 8.48 12.27 10.23
CA MET A 187 7.73 12.88 11.34
C MET A 187 8.26 14.27 11.71
N LYS A 188 9.59 14.47 11.70
CA LYS A 188 10.20 15.80 11.92
C LYS A 188 9.83 16.81 10.83
N LYS A 189 9.60 16.35 9.60
CA LYS A 189 9.21 17.21 8.47
C LYS A 189 7.72 17.48 8.35
N MET A 190 6.87 16.75 9.06
CA MET A 190 5.40 16.94 9.03
C MET A 190 4.97 18.40 9.25
N PRO A 191 5.52 19.16 10.22
CA PRO A 191 5.13 20.57 10.41
C PRO A 191 5.46 21.45 9.21
N GLU A 192 6.62 21.26 8.58
CA GLU A 192 7.01 22.00 7.37
C GLU A 192 6.08 21.67 6.20
N MET A 193 5.70 20.39 6.07
CA MET A 193 4.74 19.95 5.05
C MET A 193 3.34 20.54 5.28
N ALA A 194 2.88 20.60 6.53
CA ALA A 194 1.63 21.24 6.90
C ALA A 194 1.64 22.74 6.55
N ALA A 195 2.69 23.47 6.93
CA ALA A 195 2.85 24.89 6.60
C ALA A 195 2.86 25.14 5.08
N LYS A 196 3.51 24.27 4.30
CA LYS A 196 3.49 24.33 2.83
C LYS A 196 2.07 24.09 2.26
N ALA A 197 1.32 23.14 2.81
CA ALA A 197 -0.05 22.89 2.41
C ALA A 197 -0.99 24.05 2.75
N GLU A 198 -0.85 24.66 3.93
CA GLU A 198 -1.57 25.86 4.34
C GLU A 198 -1.26 27.04 3.41
N ALA A 199 0.01 27.29 3.12
CA ALA A 199 0.42 28.35 2.20
C ALA A 199 -0.18 28.17 0.80
N ALA A 200 -0.22 26.93 0.30
CA ALA A 200 -0.81 26.61 -1.00
C ALA A 200 -2.34 26.81 -1.02
N THR A 201 -3.02 26.61 0.10
CA THR A 201 -4.49 26.68 0.21
C THR A 201 -5.00 28.03 0.71
N LYS A 202 -4.13 28.93 1.16
CA LYS A 202 -4.47 30.26 1.69
C LYS A 202 -5.34 31.13 0.76
N SER A 203 -5.26 30.89 -0.55
CA SER A 203 -6.08 31.62 -1.55
C SER A 203 -7.51 31.08 -1.67
N LEU A 204 -7.80 29.92 -1.11
CA LEU A 204 -9.11 29.29 -1.16
C LEU A 204 -9.98 29.75 0.03
N PRO A 205 -11.30 29.88 -0.15
CA PRO A 205 -12.20 30.09 0.97
C PRO A 205 -12.12 28.89 1.93
N PRO A 206 -12.40 29.09 3.23
CA PRO A 206 -12.41 28.00 4.19
C PRO A 206 -13.39 26.90 3.74
N PRO A 207 -13.11 25.62 4.05
CA PRO A 207 -14.05 24.54 3.80
C PRO A 207 -15.43 24.89 4.38
N ARG A 208 -16.50 24.67 3.58
CA ARG A 208 -17.88 24.87 4.04
C ARG A 208 -18.16 23.94 5.21
N LYS A 209 -18.82 24.45 6.25
CA LYS A 209 -19.29 23.61 7.34
C LYS A 209 -20.52 22.82 6.88
N ILE A 210 -20.76 21.66 7.49
CA ILE A 210 -21.97 20.87 7.35
C ILE A 210 -23.20 21.72 7.73
N ALA A 211 -23.07 22.68 8.66
CA ALA A 211 -24.09 23.67 8.96
C ALA A 211 -24.43 24.62 7.78
N ASP A 212 -23.48 24.86 6.88
CA ASP A 212 -23.62 25.75 5.73
C ASP A 212 -24.13 25.04 4.47
N LEU A 213 -24.43 23.74 4.57
CA LEU A 213 -24.99 22.94 3.49
C LEU A 213 -26.51 23.09 3.44
N SER A 214 -27.07 23.28 2.24
CA SER A 214 -28.52 23.21 2.03
C SER A 214 -29.07 21.81 2.34
N GLN A 215 -30.39 21.72 2.54
CA GLN A 215 -31.04 20.44 2.82
C GLN A 215 -30.83 19.41 1.69
N GLU A 216 -30.77 19.87 0.44
CA GLU A 216 -30.50 19.03 -0.72
C GLU A 216 -29.04 18.54 -0.73
N GLU A 217 -28.08 19.42 -0.44
CA GLU A 217 -26.66 19.07 -0.35
C GLU A 217 -26.38 18.11 0.81
N ARG A 218 -27.00 18.33 1.98
CA ARG A 218 -26.95 17.38 3.11
C ARG A 218 -27.56 16.04 2.73
N GLY A 219 -28.70 16.03 2.04
CA GLY A 219 -29.33 14.80 1.57
C GLY A 219 -28.46 14.01 0.60
N LYS A 220 -27.79 14.71 -0.34
CA LYS A 220 -26.80 14.12 -1.25
C LYS A 220 -25.60 13.55 -0.49
N LEU A 221 -25.04 14.32 0.44
CA LEU A 221 -23.89 13.90 1.25
C LEU A 221 -24.23 12.69 2.14
N ALA A 222 -25.40 12.69 2.77
CA ALA A 222 -25.88 11.60 3.61
C ALA A 222 -26.05 10.30 2.81
N LYS A 223 -26.61 10.40 1.60
CA LYS A 223 -26.78 9.26 0.69
C LYS A 223 -25.43 8.68 0.25
N LEU A 224 -24.44 9.52 -0.05
CA LEU A 224 -23.09 9.08 -0.42
C LEU A 224 -22.37 8.38 0.73
N LEU A 225 -22.57 8.86 1.96
CA LEU A 225 -21.94 8.31 3.16
C LEU A 225 -22.73 7.16 3.79
N GLY A 226 -23.93 6.84 3.30
CA GLY A 226 -24.79 5.79 3.84
C GLY A 226 -25.34 6.09 5.24
N VAL A 227 -25.42 7.37 5.64
CA VAL A 227 -25.90 7.82 6.95
C VAL A 227 -27.18 8.64 6.81
N LYS A 228 -27.88 8.92 7.92
CA LYS A 228 -29.01 9.86 7.89
C LYS A 228 -28.51 11.30 7.86
N ALA A 229 -29.22 12.17 7.16
CA ALA A 229 -28.86 13.59 7.05
C ALA A 229 -28.88 14.32 8.41
N SER A 230 -29.66 13.83 9.39
CA SER A 230 -29.67 14.31 10.78
C SER A 230 -28.39 14.01 11.55
N ASP A 231 -27.64 13.00 11.10
CA ASP A 231 -26.46 12.47 11.79
C ASP A 231 -25.18 13.12 11.26
N LEU A 232 -25.28 13.86 10.15
CA LEU A 232 -24.20 14.69 9.62
C LEU A 232 -23.95 15.86 10.57
N LYS A 233 -22.80 15.81 11.22
CA LYS A 233 -22.24 16.89 12.02
C LYS A 233 -20.90 17.28 11.44
N ASP A 234 -20.51 18.53 11.64
CA ASP A 234 -19.11 18.89 11.46
C ASP A 234 -18.27 17.98 12.36
N GLY A 235 -17.30 17.27 11.78
CA GLY A 235 -16.25 16.68 12.59
C GLY A 235 -15.56 17.80 13.36
N ALA A 236 -14.96 17.50 14.51
CA ALA A 236 -13.96 18.40 15.06
C ALA A 236 -12.92 18.60 13.95
N ALA A 237 -13.01 19.72 13.26
CA ALA A 237 -11.97 20.15 12.35
C ALA A 237 -10.70 20.07 13.20
N THR A 238 -9.69 19.37 12.69
CA THR A 238 -8.32 19.48 13.19
C THR A 238 -7.94 20.96 13.07
N SER A 239 -8.34 21.72 14.06
CA SER A 239 -8.16 23.16 14.25
C SER A 239 -7.76 23.40 15.71
N ASP A 240 -7.18 22.37 16.33
CA ASP A 240 -6.64 22.40 17.68
C ASP A 240 -5.30 21.66 17.74
N GLU A 241 -4.38 22.02 16.84
CA GLU A 241 -2.95 21.97 17.16
C GLU A 241 -2.53 23.36 17.67
N GLY A 242 -3.04 23.69 18.86
CA GLY A 242 -2.39 24.49 19.91
C GLY A 242 -2.25 26.01 19.75
N PRO A 243 -2.78 26.76 20.73
CA PRO A 243 -2.06 27.86 21.36
C PRO A 243 -1.66 27.46 22.79
N ASN A 244 -0.36 27.25 23.01
CA ASN A 244 0.40 27.67 24.20
C ASN A 244 1.86 27.28 24.07
#